data_AF-A0A7Y4ZB67-F1
#
_entry.id   AF-A0A7Y4ZB67-F1
#
_cell.length_a   1.000
_cell.length_b   1.000
_cell.length_c   1.000
_cell.angle_alpha   90.00
_cell.angle_beta   90.00
_cell.angle_gamma   90.00
#
_symmetry.space_group_name_H-M   'P 1'
#
loop_
_entity.id
_entity.type
_entity.pdbx_description
1 polymer ?
#
loop_
_entity_poly.entity_id
_entity_poly.type
_entity_poly.pdbx_seq_one_letter_code
_entity_poly.pdbx_strand_id
1 'polypeptide(L)'
;MKTLLTSTLTVIALSLSFQALAYDGTNCKEPGVCWEAKPGYPEQVAGSKYDPKHDPNELNKQAQSIKEMEARNEKRWKQLSQTGKFVYEVEGN
;
A
#
# COMPACT_ATOMS: atom_id res chain seq x y z
N MET A 1 31.93 40.64 7.69
CA MET A 1 31.89 39.26 8.22
C MET A 1 30.50 38.85 8.69
N LYS A 2 29.80 39.63 9.53
CA LYS A 2 28.43 39.31 9.97
C LYS A 2 27.41 39.16 8.82
N THR A 3 27.42 40.07 7.86
CA THR A 3 26.55 40.03 6.66
C THR A 3 26.83 38.81 5.77
N LEU A 4 28.11 38.46 5.58
CA LEU A 4 28.52 37.27 4.85
C LEU A 4 28.06 35.99 5.56
N LEU A 5 28.20 35.91 6.89
CA LEU A 5 27.76 34.77 7.70
C LEU A 5 26.23 34.60 7.69
N THR A 6 25.47 35.71 7.77
CA THR A 6 24.01 35.66 7.71
C THR A 6 23.52 35.22 6.34
N SER A 7 24.16 35.66 5.25
CA SER A 7 23.78 35.25 3.89
C SER A 7 24.02 33.76 3.62
N THR A 8 25.13 33.19 4.08
CA THR A 8 25.37 31.73 3.95
C THR A 8 24.38 30.91 4.76
N LEU A 9 24.01 31.36 5.96
CA LEU A 9 23.05 30.64 6.80
C LEU A 9 21.64 30.64 6.17
N THR A 10 21.22 31.75 5.56
CA THR A 10 19.94 31.83 4.84
C THR A 10 19.91 30.94 3.60
N VAL A 11 21.01 30.83 2.85
CA VAL A 11 21.12 29.94 1.68
C VAL A 11 21.05 28.46 2.09
N ILE A 12 21.71 28.09 3.19
CA ILE A 12 21.64 26.72 3.73
C ILE A 12 20.22 26.39 4.21
N ALA A 13 19.58 27.30 4.94
CA ALA A 13 18.19 27.12 5.39
C ALA A 13 17.21 26.97 4.22
N LEU A 14 17.34 27.78 3.16
CA LEU A 14 16.52 27.65 1.96
C LEU A 14 16.74 26.31 1.26
N SER A 15 18.00 25.86 1.14
CA SER A 15 18.33 24.59 0.47
C SER A 15 17.73 23.35 1.17
N LEU A 16 17.59 23.40 2.50
CA LEU A 16 16.96 22.34 3.29
C LEU A 16 15.43 22.34 3.14
N SER A 17 14.81 23.51 2.90
CA SER A 17 13.35 23.60 2.70
C SER A 17 12.86 23.11 1.33
N PHE A 18 13.72 23.03 0.30
CA PHE A 18 13.34 22.53 -1.04
C PHE A 18 13.11 21.01 -1.10
N GLN A 19 13.59 20.25 -0.11
CA GLN A 19 13.40 18.79 -0.04
C GLN A 19 11.92 18.38 0.02
N ALA A 20 11.05 19.26 0.55
CA ALA A 20 9.61 19.03 0.62
C ALA A 20 8.90 19.07 -0.74
N LEU A 21 9.50 19.70 -1.77
CA LEU A 21 8.91 19.92 -3.09
C LEU A 21 9.29 18.88 -4.15
N ALA A 22 10.14 17.90 -3.82
CA ALA A 22 10.72 17.02 -4.83
C ALA A 22 9.83 15.84 -5.26
N TYR A 23 8.71 15.58 -4.58
CA TYR A 23 7.64 14.70 -5.05
C TYR A 23 6.33 15.42 -4.78
N ASP A 24 5.82 16.11 -5.80
CA ASP A 24 4.60 16.94 -5.76
C ASP A 24 3.37 16.26 -6.40
N GLY A 25 3.57 15.09 -7.01
CA GLY A 25 2.51 14.28 -7.61
C GLY A 25 2.11 14.70 -9.03
N THR A 26 2.83 15.61 -9.67
CA THR A 26 2.50 16.13 -11.01
C THR A 26 3.31 15.52 -12.14
N ASN A 27 4.44 14.87 -11.84
CA ASN A 27 5.26 14.18 -12.82
C ASN A 27 4.79 12.73 -13.00
N CYS A 28 4.16 12.42 -14.14
CA CYS A 28 3.61 11.10 -14.42
C CYS A 28 4.44 10.39 -15.50
N LYS A 29 5.01 9.23 -15.16
CA LYS A 29 5.74 8.36 -16.10
C LYS A 29 4.83 7.86 -17.22
N GLU A 30 3.59 7.58 -16.86
CA GLU A 30 2.49 7.21 -17.75
C GLU A 30 1.16 7.64 -17.11
N PRO A 31 0.04 7.72 -17.86
CA PRO A 31 -1.24 8.17 -17.31
C PRO A 31 -1.67 7.37 -16.08
N GLY A 32 -1.83 8.05 -14.94
CA GLY A 32 -2.20 7.43 -13.66
C GLY A 32 -1.03 6.91 -12.80
N VAL A 33 0.21 6.96 -13.30
CA VAL A 33 1.41 6.54 -12.57
C VAL A 33 2.33 7.73 -12.35
N CYS A 34 2.09 8.45 -11.26
CA CYS A 34 2.80 9.69 -10.91
C CYS A 34 3.65 9.56 -9.65
N TRP A 35 3.86 8.34 -9.15
CA TRP A 35 4.67 8.12 -7.96
C TRP A 35 6.16 8.32 -8.25
N GLU A 36 6.85 8.99 -7.33
CA GLU A 36 8.30 9.19 -7.36
C GLU A 36 8.91 8.94 -5.97
N ALA A 37 10.14 8.43 -5.93
CA ALA A 37 10.89 8.35 -4.68
C ALA A 37 11.30 9.77 -4.23
N LYS A 38 11.03 10.10 -2.97
CA LYS A 38 11.53 11.35 -2.37
C LYS A 38 13.06 11.37 -2.36
N PRO A 39 13.72 12.54 -2.41
CA PRO A 39 15.17 12.60 -2.33
C PRO A 39 15.69 11.90 -1.07
N GLY A 40 16.72 11.07 -1.24
CA GLY A 40 17.29 10.25 -0.17
C GLY A 40 16.54 8.93 0.10
N TYR A 41 15.46 8.63 -0.62
CA TYR A 41 14.76 7.34 -0.57
C TYR A 41 14.98 6.53 -1.85
N PRO A 42 15.01 5.19 -1.77
CA PRO A 42 15.23 4.35 -2.94
C PRO A 42 13.96 4.23 -3.79
N GLU A 43 14.13 4.04 -5.10
CA GLU A 43 13.03 3.74 -6.03
C GLU A 43 12.43 2.34 -5.77
N GLN A 44 13.27 1.37 -5.36
CA GLN A 44 12.83 0.03 -4.94
C GLN A 44 13.21 -0.22 -3.48
N VAL A 45 12.25 -0.70 -2.70
CA VAL A 45 12.46 -0.95 -1.26
C VAL A 45 13.12 -2.29 -0.96
N ALA A 46 13.07 -3.26 -1.88
CA ALA A 46 13.67 -4.58 -1.72
C ALA A 46 15.20 -4.47 -1.53
N GLY A 47 15.75 -5.12 -0.50
CA GLY A 47 17.16 -5.04 -0.14
C GLY A 47 17.60 -3.72 0.50
N SER A 48 16.73 -2.72 0.61
CA SER A 48 17.02 -1.46 1.29
C SER A 48 16.83 -1.55 2.81
N LYS A 49 17.20 -0.50 3.55
CA LYS A 49 16.86 -0.38 4.97
C LYS A 49 15.35 -0.23 5.24
N TYR A 50 14.55 -0.03 4.20
CA TYR A 50 13.10 0.09 4.24
C TYR A 50 12.39 -1.15 3.67
N ASP A 51 13.12 -2.25 3.44
CA ASP A 51 12.55 -3.50 2.95
C ASP A 51 11.51 -4.07 3.95
N PRO A 52 10.23 -4.21 3.58
CA PRO A 52 9.19 -4.67 4.49
C PRO A 52 9.26 -6.18 4.78
N LYS A 53 9.95 -6.97 3.94
CA LYS A 53 10.16 -8.42 4.12
C LYS A 53 8.89 -9.20 4.47
N HIS A 54 7.79 -8.88 3.78
CA HIS A 54 6.51 -9.55 3.99
C HIS A 54 6.63 -11.07 3.75
N ASP A 55 6.08 -11.86 4.67
CA ASP A 55 5.93 -13.30 4.49
C ASP A 55 4.83 -13.57 3.43
N PRO A 56 5.14 -14.26 2.32
CA PRO A 56 4.14 -14.62 1.31
C PRO A 56 2.96 -15.40 1.89
N ASN A 57 3.16 -16.20 2.94
CA ASN A 57 2.08 -16.96 3.58
C ASN A 57 1.07 -16.02 4.26
N GLU A 58 1.53 -14.96 4.92
CA GLU A 58 0.65 -13.97 5.54
C GLU A 58 -0.12 -13.16 4.49
N LEU A 59 0.54 -12.74 3.40
CA LEU A 59 -0.12 -12.02 2.30
C LEU A 59 -1.25 -12.82 1.66
N ASN A 60 -1.11 -14.15 1.61
CA ASN A 60 -2.09 -15.04 0.96
C ASN A 60 -3.31 -15.38 1.81
N LYS A 61 -3.29 -15.14 3.14
CA LYS A 61 -4.39 -15.52 4.06
C LYS A 61 -5.73 -14.91 3.68
N GLN A 62 -5.73 -13.67 3.21
CA GLN A 62 -6.95 -12.95 2.82
C GLN A 62 -7.63 -13.59 1.60
N ALA A 63 -6.86 -14.00 0.58
CA ALA A 63 -7.41 -14.71 -0.58
C ALA A 63 -7.96 -16.09 -0.20
N GLN A 64 -7.25 -16.82 0.66
CA GLN A 64 -7.71 -18.12 1.16
C GLN A 64 -9.01 -18.00 1.96
N SER A 65 -9.09 -17.01 2.86
CA SER A 65 -10.31 -16.73 3.64
C SER A 65 -11.51 -16.43 2.74
N ILE A 66 -11.32 -15.62 1.69
CA ILE A 66 -12.39 -15.32 0.72
C ILE A 66 -12.85 -16.57 -0.01
N LYS A 67 -11.92 -17.39 -0.52
CA LYS A 67 -12.26 -18.64 -1.21
C LYS A 67 -13.09 -19.58 -0.33
N GLU A 68 -12.76 -19.69 0.95
CA GLU A 68 -13.53 -20.48 1.89
C GLU A 68 -14.90 -19.87 2.20
N MET A 69 -14.99 -18.53 2.30
CA MET A 69 -16.27 -17.83 2.43
C MET A 69 -17.18 -18.08 1.22
N GLU A 70 -16.63 -18.00 0.01
CA GLU A 70 -17.34 -18.26 -1.25
C GLU A 70 -17.85 -19.71 -1.29
N ALA A 71 -17.00 -20.69 -0.96
CA ALA A 71 -17.41 -22.09 -0.91
C ALA A 71 -18.53 -22.34 0.12
N ARG A 72 -18.47 -21.71 1.30
CA ARG A 72 -19.56 -21.79 2.29
C ARG A 72 -20.85 -21.14 1.77
N ASN A 73 -20.75 -20.00 1.09
CA ASN A 73 -21.90 -19.30 0.53
C ASN A 73 -22.55 -20.07 -0.62
N GLU A 74 -21.76 -20.74 -1.47
CA GLU A 74 -22.26 -21.61 -2.52
C GLU A 74 -23.09 -22.76 -1.94
N LYS A 75 -22.61 -23.41 -0.86
CA LYS A 75 -23.38 -24.44 -0.14
C LYS A 75 -24.71 -23.91 0.39
N ARG A 76 -24.70 -22.73 1.02
CA ARG A 76 -25.90 -22.06 1.54
C ARG A 76 -26.89 -21.72 0.43
N TRP A 77 -26.38 -21.20 -0.69
CA TRP A 77 -27.19 -20.89 -1.86
C TRP A 77 -27.85 -22.14 -2.42
N LYS A 78 -27.08 -23.21 -2.64
CA LYS A 78 -27.61 -24.48 -3.14
C LYS A 78 -28.73 -25.04 -2.25
N GLN A 79 -28.54 -25.01 -0.93
CA GLN A 79 -29.56 -25.45 0.02
C GLN A 79 -30.84 -24.61 -0.09
N LEU A 80 -30.71 -23.28 -0.12
CA LEU A 80 -31.84 -22.36 -0.31
C LEU A 80 -32.55 -22.63 -1.64
N SER A 81 -31.82 -22.75 -2.75
CA SER A 81 -32.40 -22.95 -4.08
C SER A 81 -33.13 -24.28 -4.23
N GLN A 82 -32.66 -25.35 -3.57
CA GLN A 82 -33.26 -26.67 -3.67
C GLN A 82 -34.46 -26.87 -2.73
N THR A 83 -34.42 -26.26 -1.54
CA THR A 83 -35.42 -26.51 -0.48
C THR A 83 -36.40 -25.36 -0.26
N GLY A 84 -36.08 -24.16 -0.76
CA GLY A 84 -36.80 -22.92 -0.45
C GLY A 84 -36.58 -22.41 0.98
N LYS A 85 -35.73 -23.06 1.78
CA LYS A 85 -35.43 -22.68 3.17
C LYS A 85 -33.95 -22.31 3.31
N PHE A 86 -33.69 -21.12 3.87
CA PHE A 86 -32.33 -20.71 4.17
C PHE A 86 -31.81 -21.45 5.41
N VAL A 87 -30.59 -21.99 5.31
CA VAL A 87 -29.86 -22.60 6.42
C VAL A 87 -28.43 -22.10 6.37
N TYR A 88 -27.96 -21.46 7.45
CA TYR A 88 -26.60 -20.92 7.52
C TYR A 88 -25.54 -22.02 7.71
N GLU A 89 -25.81 -22.98 8.61
CA GLU A 89 -25.01 -24.18 8.85
C GLU A 89 -25.57 -25.35 8.04
N VAL A 90 -25.17 -25.47 6.77
CA VAL A 90 -25.65 -26.52 5.86
C VAL A 90 -25.08 -27.89 6.22
N GLU A 91 -23.86 -27.92 6.76
CA GLU A 91 -23.18 -29.11 7.28
C GLU A 91 -23.25 -29.05 8.81
N GLY A 92 -24.42 -29.36 9.36
CA GLY A 92 -24.57 -29.59 10.80
C GLY A 92 -24.18 -31.02 11.16
N ASN A 93 -23.52 -31.17 12.32
CA ASN A 93 -23.81 -32.31 13.19
C ASN A 93 -25.26 -32.21 13.68
#